data_AF-A0A3B9EB37-F1
#
_entry.id   AF-A0A3B9EB37-F1
#
_cell.length_a   1.000
_cell.length_b   1.000
_cell.length_c   1.000
_cell.angle_alpha   90.00
_cell.angle_beta   90.00
_cell.angle_gamma   90.00
#
_symmetry.space_group_name_H-M   'P 1'
#
loop_
_entity.id
_entity.type
_entity.pdbx_description
1 polymer ?
#
loop_
_entity_poly.entity_id
_entity_poly.type
_entity_poly.pdbx_seq_one_letter_code
_entity_poly.pdbx_strand_id
1 'polypeptide(L)'
;MSLVPGNDYSLARPLPETVSLINRLYDRGHRIILFTARGYVTGIDWAETTRQQLESCGLRYHQLMFGKPAADYYIDDRMISLEQLKDQFGQ
;
A
#
# COMPACT_ATOMS: atom_id res chain seq x y z
N MET A 1 14.92 -3.79 0.37
CA MET A 1 15.41 -2.49 0.88
C MET A 1 14.20 -1.58 1.08
N SER A 2 14.01 -1.01 2.27
CA SER A 2 12.88 -0.10 2.54
C SER A 2 13.14 1.27 1.91
N LEU A 3 12.12 1.91 1.34
CA LEU A 3 12.21 3.26 0.76
C LEU A 3 12.35 4.35 1.83
N VAL A 4 12.13 4.02 3.10
CA VAL A 4 12.28 4.93 4.23
C VAL A 4 13.47 4.51 5.09
N PRO A 5 14.41 5.42 5.41
CA PRO A 5 15.54 5.13 6.27
C PRO A 5 15.09 4.56 7.62
N GLY A 6 15.76 3.50 8.09
CA GLY A 6 15.49 2.91 9.40
C GLY A 6 14.09 2.31 9.59
N ASN A 7 13.31 2.13 8.51
CA ASN A 7 11.88 1.78 8.59
C ASN A 7 11.04 2.82 9.36
N ASP A 8 11.47 4.08 9.36
CA ASP A 8 10.67 5.18 9.88
C ASP A 8 9.60 5.58 8.85
N TYR A 9 8.42 5.00 9.01
CA TYR A 9 7.32 5.24 8.08
C TYR A 9 6.71 6.63 8.22
N SER A 10 7.06 7.43 9.24
CA SER A 10 6.62 8.84 9.31
C SER A 10 7.12 9.66 8.12
N LEU A 11 8.26 9.27 7.54
CA LEU A 11 8.90 9.91 6.39
C LEU A 11 8.34 9.44 5.04
N ALA A 12 7.41 8.48 5.03
CA ALA A 12 6.84 7.95 3.80
C ALA A 12 6.06 9.03 3.05
N ARG A 13 6.33 9.15 1.74
CA ARG A 13 5.61 10.07 0.85
C ARG A 13 4.65 9.30 -0.05
N PRO A 14 3.48 9.87 -0.37
CA PRO A 14 2.55 9.25 -1.29
C PRO A 14 3.14 9.18 -2.69
N LEU A 15 2.72 8.17 -3.46
CA LEU A 15 2.96 8.05 -4.89
C LEU A 15 1.66 8.42 -5.60
N PRO A 16 1.49 9.67 -6.09
CA PRO A 16 0.19 10.17 -6.57
C PRO A 16 -0.43 9.32 -7.66
N GLU A 17 0.38 8.80 -8.59
CA GLU A 17 -0.09 7.91 -9.65
C GLU A 17 -0.67 6.60 -9.11
N THR A 18 -0.07 6.04 -8.06
CA THR A 18 -0.54 4.78 -7.45
C THR A 18 -1.83 5.03 -6.68
N VAL A 19 -1.93 6.15 -5.95
CA VAL A 19 -3.16 6.57 -5.27
C VAL A 19 -4.29 6.72 -6.27
N SER A 20 -4.06 7.42 -7.39
CA SER A 20 -5.04 7.62 -8.45
C SER A 20 -5.51 6.30 -9.07
N LEU A 21 -4.59 5.37 -9.36
CA LEU A 21 -4.90 4.05 -9.89
C LEU A 21 -5.77 3.22 -8.92
N ILE A 22 -5.39 3.15 -7.64
CA ILE A 22 -6.17 2.43 -6.62
C ILE A 22 -7.56 3.05 -6.48
N ASN A 23 -7.65 4.38 -6.47
CA ASN A 23 -8.92 5.09 -6.41
C ASN A 23 -9.79 4.77 -7.64
N ARG A 24 -9.24 4.66 -8.84
CA ARG A 24 -9.99 4.21 -10.03
C ARG A 24 -10.51 2.78 -9.91
N LEU A 25 -9.73 1.87 -9.32
CA LEU A 25 -10.19 0.51 -9.05
C LEU A 25 -11.34 0.51 -8.03
N TYR A 26 -11.23 1.33 -6.99
CA TYR A 26 -12.30 1.54 -6.02
C TYR A 26 -13.60 2.01 -6.70
N ASP A 27 -13.52 3.03 -7.57
CA ASP A 27 -14.70 3.56 -8.31
C ASP A 27 -15.32 2.53 -9.25
N ARG A 28 -14.52 1.63 -9.80
CA ARG A 28 -14.99 0.50 -10.64
C ARG A 28 -15.62 -0.63 -9.83
N GLY A 29 -15.80 -0.46 -8.53
CA GLY A 29 -16.48 -1.42 -7.65
C GLY A 29 -15.57 -2.51 -7.09
N HIS A 30 -14.25 -2.41 -7.25
CA HIS A 30 -13.33 -3.36 -6.65
C HIS A 30 -13.19 -3.14 -5.14
N ARG A 31 -13.19 -4.24 -4.38
CA ARG A 31 -12.89 -4.21 -2.96
C ARG A 31 -11.38 -4.07 -2.74
N ILE A 32 -10.97 -2.91 -2.23
CA ILE A 32 -9.56 -2.60 -1.93
C ILE A 32 -9.22 -2.99 -0.48
N ILE A 33 -8.30 -3.94 -0.31
CA ILE A 33 -7.73 -4.35 0.99
C ILE A 33 -6.23 -4.06 0.95
N LEU A 34 -5.75 -3.20 1.84
CA LEU A 34 -4.34 -2.88 1.98
C LEU A 34 -3.72 -3.82 3.00
N PHE A 35 -2.74 -4.63 2.60
CA PHE A 35 -2.02 -5.53 3.51
C PHE A 35 -0.54 -5.14 3.61
N THR A 36 -0.11 -4.70 4.78
CA THR A 36 1.19 -4.05 4.98
C THR A 36 2.09 -4.79 5.96
N ALA A 37 3.40 -4.78 5.67
CA ALA A 37 4.46 -5.33 6.52
C ALA A 37 5.07 -4.27 7.47
N ARG A 38 4.51 -3.05 7.49
CA ARG A 38 4.91 -2.00 8.43
C ARG A 38 4.83 -2.54 9.86
N GLY A 39 5.91 -2.36 10.62
CA GLY A 39 6.01 -2.83 12.01
C GLY A 39 6.38 -4.30 12.16
N TYR A 40 6.41 -5.12 11.09
CA TYR A 40 6.70 -6.55 11.21
C TYR A 40 8.10 -6.82 11.78
N VAL A 41 9.12 -6.11 11.28
CA VAL A 41 10.51 -6.27 11.74
C VAL A 41 10.80 -5.45 13.00
N THR A 42 10.23 -4.26 13.11
CA THR A 42 10.57 -3.32 14.21
C THR A 42 9.72 -3.50 15.46
N GLY A 43 8.57 -4.19 15.38
CA GLY A 43 7.60 -4.30 16.46
C GLY A 43 6.84 -2.99 16.78
N ILE A 44 7.14 -1.90 16.07
CA ILE A 44 6.49 -0.60 16.28
C ILE A 44 5.09 -0.63 15.66
N ASP A 45 4.10 -0.19 16.41
CA ASP A 45 2.76 0.02 15.90
C ASP A 45 2.69 1.28 15.02
N TRP A 46 2.51 1.07 13.72
CA TRP A 46 2.40 2.13 12.72
C TRP A 46 0.95 2.40 12.29
N ALA A 47 -0.05 1.86 13.01
CA ALA A 47 -1.43 1.92 12.62
C ALA A 47 -1.92 3.36 12.44
N GLU A 48 -1.69 4.21 13.43
CA GLU A 48 -2.17 5.59 13.41
C GLU A 48 -1.49 6.42 12.32
N THR A 49 -0.15 6.41 12.28
CA THR A 49 0.62 7.09 11.22
C THR A 49 0.19 6.66 9.83
N THR A 50 -0.02 5.36 9.62
CA THR A 50 -0.43 4.84 8.31
C THR A 50 -1.84 5.30 7.94
N ARG A 51 -2.80 5.31 8.88
CA ARG A 51 -4.16 5.81 8.62
C ARG A 51 -4.13 7.29 8.23
N GLN A 52 -3.44 8.12 9.00
CA GLN A 52 -3.29 9.55 8.72
C GLN A 52 -2.64 9.81 7.36
N GLN A 53 -1.62 9.03 6.98
CA GLN A 53 -1.00 9.14 5.67
C GLN A 53 -1.95 8.74 4.53
N LEU A 54 -2.73 7.67 4.70
CA LEU A 54 -3.69 7.23 3.69
C LEU A 54 -4.83 8.25 3.53
N GLU A 55 -5.31 8.80 4.63
CA GLU A 55 -6.33 9.86 4.64
C GLU A 55 -5.82 11.15 3.99
N SER A 56 -4.64 11.63 4.39
CA SER A 56 -4.06 12.85 3.84
C SER A 56 -3.72 12.77 2.35
N CYS A 57 -3.41 11.57 1.82
CA CYS A 57 -3.25 11.37 0.39
C CYS A 57 -4.58 11.08 -0.35
N GLY A 58 -5.70 10.97 0.36
CA GLY A 58 -7.01 10.72 -0.23
C GLY A 58 -7.17 9.32 -0.84
N LEU A 59 -6.42 8.33 -0.35
CA LEU A 59 -6.53 6.96 -0.82
C LEU A 59 -7.78 6.29 -0.23
N ARG A 60 -8.64 5.77 -1.10
CA ARG A 60 -9.87 5.06 -0.72
C ARG A 60 -9.63 3.56 -0.64
N TYR A 61 -9.98 2.97 0.49
CA TYR A 61 -9.82 1.55 0.76
C TYR A 61 -10.94 1.05 1.69
N HIS A 62 -11.17 -0.26 1.69
CA HIS A 62 -12.20 -0.88 2.53
C HIS A 62 -11.61 -1.47 3.81
N GLN A 63 -10.37 -1.96 3.76
CA GLN A 63 -9.68 -2.55 4.91
C GLN A 63 -8.19 -2.26 4.87
N LEU A 64 -7.61 -2.06 6.05
CA LEU A 64 -6.17 -1.95 6.27
C LEU A 64 -5.76 -3.05 7.26
N MET A 65 -4.92 -3.96 6.81
CA MET A 65 -4.42 -5.10 7.56
C MET A 65 -2.91 -4.95 7.79
N PHE A 66 -2.50 -5.16 9.03
CA PHE A 66 -1.09 -5.24 9.44
C PHE A 66 -0.68 -6.69 9.63
N GLY A 67 0.63 -6.93 9.79
CA GLY A 67 1.16 -8.27 10.04
C GLY A 67 1.48 -9.06 8.77
N LYS A 68 1.62 -8.39 7.62
CA LYS A 68 2.20 -9.05 6.44
C LYS A 68 3.63 -9.48 6.76
N PRO A 69 4.01 -10.76 6.59
CA PRO A 69 5.35 -11.22 6.88
C PRO A 69 6.39 -10.44 6.08
N ALA A 70 7.44 -9.91 6.72
CA ALA A 70 8.56 -9.36 5.98
C ALA A 70 9.27 -10.50 5.21
N ALA A 71 9.48 -10.28 3.92
CA ALA A 71 10.10 -11.26 3.03
C ALA A 71 10.99 -10.54 2.02
N ASP A 72 12.00 -11.26 1.52
CA ASP A 72 12.81 -10.77 0.41
C ASP A 72 12.02 -10.80 -0.91
N TYR A 73 11.19 -11.84 -1.10
CA TYR A 73 10.32 -12.01 -2.26
C TYR A 73 8.93 -12.51 -1.84
N TYR A 74 7.90 -12.04 -2.55
CA TYR A 74 6.58 -12.66 -2.56
C TYR A 74 6.37 -13.28 -3.95
N ILE A 75 6.01 -14.56 -3.99
CA ILE A 75 5.69 -15.30 -5.21
C ILE A 75 4.24 -15.74 -5.08
N ASP A 76 3.40 -15.30 -6.00
CA ASP A 76 1.96 -15.51 -6.00
C ASP A 76 1.50 -15.61 -7.45
N ASP A 77 0.74 -16.66 -7.78
CA ASP A 77 0.31 -17.01 -9.13
C ASP A 77 -0.70 -16.01 -9.71
N ARG A 78 -1.33 -15.20 -8.84
CA ARG A 78 -2.26 -14.14 -9.23
C ARG A 78 -1.71 -12.74 -8.96
N MET A 79 -0.42 -12.61 -8.66
CA MET A 79 0.22 -11.31 -8.53
C MET A 79 0.16 -10.56 -9.86
N ILE A 80 -0.31 -9.31 -9.80
CA ILE A 80 -0.25 -8.37 -10.91
C ILE A 80 0.60 -7.19 -10.44
N SER A 81 1.60 -6.80 -11.21
CA SER A 81 2.44 -5.65 -10.89
C SER A 81 1.67 -4.33 -11.03
N LEU A 82 2.16 -3.27 -10.37
CA LEU A 82 1.57 -1.94 -10.55
C LEU A 82 1.68 -1.45 -11.99
N GLU A 83 2.72 -1.84 -12.71
CA GLU A 83 2.91 -1.51 -14.13
C GLU A 83 1.85 -2.21 -14.99
N GLN A 84 1.64 -3.52 -14.81
CA GLN A 84 0.59 -4.25 -15.52
C GLN A 84 -0.82 -3.71 -15.20
N LEU A 85 -1.08 -3.32 -13.94
CA LEU A 85 -2.34 -2.67 -13.57
C LEU A 85 -2.49 -1.28 -14.23
N LYS A 86 -1.40 -0.50 -14.36
CA LYS A 86 -1.42 0.76 -15.11
C LYS A 86 -1.72 0.51 -16.58
N ASP A 87 -1.17 -0.51 -17.21
CA ASP A 87 -1.46 -0.82 -18.61
C ASP A 87 -2.93 -1.22 -18.82
N GLN A 88 -3.53 -1.92 -17.85
CA GLN A 88 -4.92 -2.36 -17.91
C GLN A 88 -5.95 -1.28 -17.53
N PHE A 89 -5.62 -0.38 -16.60
CA PHE A 89 -6.57 0.56 -15.97
C PHE A 89 -6.06 2.01 -15.90
N GLY A 90 -4.99 2.32 -16.63
CA GLY A 90 -4.32 3.63 -16.67
C GLY A 90 -4.99 4.69 -17.52
N GLN A 91 -6.00 4.32 -18.32
CA GLN A 91 -6.87 5.26 -19.05
C GLN A 91 -8.09 5.67 -18.24
#